data_AF-A0A7L5G367-F1
#
_entry.id   AF-A0A7L5G367-F1
#
_cell.length_a   1.000
_cell.length_b   1.000
_cell.length_c   1.000
_cell.angle_alpha   90.00
_cell.angle_beta   90.00
_cell.angle_gamma   90.00
#
_symmetry.space_group_name_H-M   'P 1'
#
loop_
_entity.id
_entity.type
_entity.pdbx_description
1 polymer ?
#
loop_
_entity_poly.entity_id
_entity_poly.type
_entity_poly.pdbx_seq_one_letter_code
_entity_poly.pdbx_strand_id
1 'polypeptide(L)'
;MIKFFRKLRRGSLSRKRFPKYLLYAAGEIFLVVVGILIALYLNNLNEIHNSQAKADILLEDVLNELNVNIATIENQIDFFHKKDSVFWAVKQNRVTMQTYTDPSHPEFIDMTTLFTQFQLTNDAYRLLIANRENIPVGYKPIIKKLNALDSKLKARLDDFDAELLDAVKTNIKFYSDNYSWFSDDTAIGNEDYYN
;
A
#
# COMPACT_ATOMS: atom_id res chain seq x y z
N MET A 1 29.81 -27.76 -38.90
CA MET A 1 29.18 -28.92 -38.22
C MET A 1 28.58 -29.97 -39.17
N ILE A 2 27.88 -29.60 -40.27
CA ILE A 2 27.28 -30.58 -41.21
C ILE A 2 28.28 -31.58 -41.85
N LYS A 3 29.54 -31.18 -42.10
CA LYS A 3 30.53 -32.05 -42.76
C LYS A 3 31.00 -33.23 -41.88
N PHE A 4 30.97 -33.08 -40.55
CA PHE A 4 31.41 -34.12 -39.62
C PHE A 4 30.38 -35.25 -39.53
N PHE A 5 29.10 -34.90 -39.38
CA PHE A 5 27.98 -35.85 -39.42
C PHE A 5 27.83 -36.52 -40.80
N ARG A 6 28.18 -35.83 -41.90
CA ARG A 6 28.13 -36.40 -43.25
C ARG A 6 29.14 -37.53 -43.47
N LYS A 7 30.30 -37.49 -42.79
CA LYS A 7 31.36 -38.51 -42.90
C LYS A 7 30.99 -39.79 -42.13
N LEU A 8 30.34 -39.64 -40.98
CA LEU A 8 29.81 -40.75 -40.18
C LEU A 8 28.68 -41.52 -40.89
N ARG A 9 27.86 -40.83 -41.70
CA ARG A 9 26.76 -41.43 -42.46
C ARG A 9 27.23 -42.35 -43.60
N ARG A 10 28.35 -42.05 -44.26
CA ARG A 10 28.87 -42.83 -45.41
C ARG A 10 29.48 -44.18 -45.02
N GLY A 11 30.03 -44.34 -43.82
CA GLY A 11 30.65 -45.59 -43.38
C GLY A 11 29.68 -46.64 -42.81
N SER A 12 28.44 -46.26 -42.52
CA SER A 12 27.51 -47.09 -41.75
C SER A 12 26.38 -47.73 -42.61
N LEU A 13 26.26 -47.35 -43.88
CA LEU A 13 25.29 -47.89 -44.84
C LEU A 13 25.63 -49.31 -45.37
N SER A 14 26.80 -49.86 -45.04
CA SER A 14 27.32 -51.11 -45.63
C SER A 14 27.27 -52.36 -44.74
N ARG A 15 26.66 -52.34 -43.55
CA ARG A 15 26.59 -53.56 -42.72
C ARG A 15 25.43 -53.52 -41.74
N LYS A 16 24.76 -54.66 -41.53
CA LYS A 16 23.63 -54.92 -40.59
C LYS A 16 23.87 -54.38 -39.15
N ARG A 17 23.81 -53.06 -38.95
CA ARG A 17 24.10 -52.37 -37.67
C ARG A 17 22.98 -51.43 -37.23
N PHE A 18 21.73 -51.84 -37.45
CA PHE A 18 20.52 -51.18 -36.94
C PHE A 18 20.64 -50.71 -35.48
N PRO A 19 21.17 -51.50 -34.51
CA PRO A 19 21.31 -51.04 -33.13
C PRO A 19 22.25 -49.83 -32.95
N LYS A 20 23.27 -49.64 -33.81
CA LYS A 20 24.18 -48.49 -33.71
C LYS A 20 23.53 -47.19 -34.16
N TYR A 21 22.62 -47.24 -35.12
CA TYR A 21 21.85 -46.07 -35.56
C TYR A 21 20.80 -45.66 -34.53
N LEU A 22 20.14 -46.63 -33.89
CA LEU A 22 19.20 -46.38 -32.79
C LEU A 22 19.88 -45.72 -31.59
N LEU A 23 21.07 -46.20 -31.20
CA LEU A 23 21.87 -45.57 -30.13
C LEU A 23 22.26 -44.12 -30.46
N TYR A 24 22.60 -43.84 -31.72
CA TYR A 24 22.99 -42.49 -32.13
C TYR A 24 21.79 -41.52 -32.15
N ALA A 25 20.65 -41.97 -32.67
CA ALA A 25 19.41 -41.19 -32.66
C ALA A 25 18.88 -40.95 -31.24
N ALA A 26 18.99 -41.95 -30.36
CA ALA A 26 18.64 -41.81 -28.94
C ALA A 26 19.55 -40.79 -28.22
N GLY A 27 20.85 -40.80 -28.53
CA GLY A 27 21.80 -39.80 -28.00
C GLY A 27 21.49 -38.37 -28.46
N GLU A 28 21.07 -38.20 -29.72
CA GLU A 28 20.69 -36.88 -30.26
C GLU A 28 19.39 -36.37 -29.63
N ILE A 29 18.38 -37.24 -29.45
CA ILE A 29 17.15 -36.90 -28.71
C ILE A 29 17.49 -36.52 -27.26
N PHE A 30 18.34 -37.29 -26.58
CA PHE A 30 18.74 -37.01 -25.21
C PHE A 30 19.43 -35.64 -25.08
N LEU A 31 20.36 -35.31 -25.99
CA LEU A 31 21.03 -34.01 -26.03
C LEU A 31 20.05 -32.85 -26.28
N VAL A 32 19.08 -33.03 -27.19
CA VAL A 32 18.03 -32.03 -27.44
C VAL A 32 17.15 -31.84 -26.20
N VAL A 33 16.74 -32.92 -25.53
CA VAL A 33 15.94 -32.86 -24.31
C VAL A 33 16.70 -32.14 -23.19
N VAL A 34 17.98 -32.47 -22.96
CA VAL A 34 18.82 -31.76 -21.98
C VAL A 34 18.95 -30.27 -22.34
N GLY A 35 19.12 -29.94 -23.62
CA GLY A 35 19.16 -28.55 -24.08
C GLY A 35 17.86 -27.78 -23.76
N ILE A 36 16.70 -28.39 -24.02
CA ILE A 36 15.39 -27.80 -23.72
C ILE A 36 15.21 -27.65 -22.20
N LEU A 37 15.60 -28.65 -21.41
CA LEU A 37 15.48 -28.61 -19.95
C LEU A 37 16.35 -27.50 -19.34
N ILE A 38 17.59 -27.32 -19.83
CA ILE A 38 18.47 -26.23 -19.38
C ILE A 38 17.89 -24.87 -19.79
N ALA A 39 17.40 -24.74 -21.03
CA ALA A 39 16.78 -23.50 -21.49
C ALA A 39 15.55 -23.13 -20.64
N LEU A 40 14.69 -24.11 -20.34
CA LEU A 40 13.52 -23.92 -19.49
C LEU A 40 13.92 -23.59 -18.05
N TYR A 41 14.96 -24.24 -17.52
CA TYR A 41 15.47 -23.95 -16.18
C TYR A 41 16.02 -22.52 -16.05
N LEU A 42 16.83 -22.07 -17.01
CA LEU A 42 17.36 -20.69 -17.03
C LEU A 42 16.23 -19.66 -17.18
N ASN A 43 15.23 -19.95 -18.02
CA ASN A 43 14.06 -19.08 -18.16
C ASN A 43 13.28 -18.96 -16.85
N ASN A 44 13.02 -20.07 -16.17
CA ASN A 44 12.33 -20.08 -14.88
C ASN A 44 13.11 -19.31 -13.79
N LEU A 45 14.44 -19.44 -13.74
CA LEU A 45 15.26 -18.67 -12.79
C LEU A 45 15.17 -17.16 -13.04
N ASN A 46 15.22 -16.73 -14.29
CA ASN A 46 15.09 -15.32 -14.66
C ASN A 46 13.69 -14.78 -14.30
N GLU A 47 12.64 -15.58 -14.53
CA GLU A 47 11.27 -15.23 -14.17
C GLU A 47 11.10 -15.07 -12.65
N ILE A 48 11.63 -16.00 -11.85
CA ILE A 48 11.61 -15.93 -10.38
C ILE A 48 12.34 -14.68 -9.89
N HIS A 49 13.54 -14.41 -10.42
CA HIS A 49 14.32 -13.22 -10.04
C HIS A 49 13.57 -11.92 -10.34
N ASN A 50 12.95 -11.82 -11.52
CA ASN A 50 12.18 -10.64 -11.91
C ASN A 50 10.90 -10.48 -11.08
N SER A 51 10.25 -11.59 -10.71
CA SER A 51 9.10 -11.59 -9.79
C SER A 51 9.50 -11.13 -8.38
N GLN A 52 10.65 -11.58 -7.86
CA GLN A 52 11.20 -11.14 -6.58
C GLN A 52 11.51 -9.63 -6.59
N ALA A 53 12.25 -9.15 -7.59
CA ALA A 53 12.59 -7.72 -7.69
C ALA A 53 11.34 -6.82 -7.73
N LYS A 54 10.29 -7.23 -8.45
CA LYS A 54 9.02 -6.50 -8.48
C LYS A 54 8.32 -6.51 -7.12
N ALA A 55 8.32 -7.66 -6.42
CA ALA A 55 7.74 -7.77 -5.10
C ALA A 55 8.48 -6.89 -4.08
N ASP A 56 9.81 -6.83 -4.15
CA ASP A 56 10.63 -6.00 -3.27
C ASP A 56 10.31 -4.50 -3.46
N ILE A 57 10.24 -4.03 -4.71
CA ILE A 57 9.86 -2.64 -5.03
C ILE A 57 8.46 -2.31 -4.47
N LEU A 58 7.47 -3.17 -4.72
CA LEU A 58 6.12 -2.93 -4.21
C LEU A 58 6.08 -2.90 -2.68
N LEU A 59 6.86 -3.74 -2.00
CA LEU A 59 6.94 -3.74 -0.54
C LEU A 59 7.69 -2.52 0.01
N GLU A 60 8.70 -2.03 -0.70
CA GLU A 60 9.38 -0.78 -0.37
C GLU A 60 8.43 0.41 -0.49
N ASP A 61 7.60 0.45 -1.54
CA ASP A 61 6.56 1.47 -1.70
C ASP A 61 5.55 1.42 -0.54
N VAL A 62 5.09 0.21 -0.15
CA VAL A 62 4.22 0.06 1.03
C VAL A 62 4.91 0.53 2.31
N LEU A 63 6.19 0.22 2.49
CA LEU A 63 6.94 0.67 3.67
C LEU A 63 7.04 2.19 3.73
N ASN A 64 7.35 2.85 2.61
CA ASN A 64 7.44 4.29 2.53
C ASN A 64 6.08 4.94 2.81
N GLU A 65 4.99 4.39 2.25
CA GLU A 65 3.63 4.83 2.53
C GLU A 65 3.27 4.69 4.01
N LEU A 66 3.62 3.56 4.64
CA LEU A 66 3.41 3.36 6.08
C LEU A 66 4.18 4.37 6.93
N ASN A 67 5.41 4.72 6.56
CA ASN A 67 6.18 5.74 7.27
C ASN A 67 5.52 7.13 7.19
N VAL A 68 5.00 7.49 6.02
CA VAL A 68 4.22 8.75 5.85
C VAL A 68 2.97 8.71 6.71
N ASN A 69 2.21 7.61 6.68
CA ASN A 69 1.01 7.45 7.49
C ASN A 69 1.30 7.53 9.00
N ILE A 70 2.41 6.95 9.47
CA ILE A 70 2.83 7.07 10.87
C ILE A 70 3.09 8.53 11.24
N ALA A 71 3.85 9.27 10.43
CA ALA A 71 4.11 10.68 10.68
C ALA A 71 2.82 11.53 10.68
N THR A 72 1.89 11.25 9.78
CA THR A 72 0.57 11.90 9.76
C THR A 72 -0.21 11.62 11.05
N ILE A 73 -0.22 10.36 11.52
CA ILE A 73 -0.90 9.97 12.76
C ILE A 73 -0.24 10.64 13.98
N GLU A 74 1.09 10.71 14.04
CA GLU A 74 1.82 11.36 15.13
C GLU A 74 1.45 12.86 15.25
N ASN A 75 1.46 13.57 14.12
CA ASN A 75 1.02 14.98 14.08
C ASN A 75 -0.43 15.13 14.57
N GLN A 76 -1.29 14.18 14.22
CA GLN A 76 -2.69 14.18 14.62
C GLN A 76 -2.88 13.92 16.11
N ILE A 77 -2.12 12.99 16.68
CA ILE A 77 -2.09 12.73 18.13
C ILE A 77 -1.66 13.99 18.88
N ASP A 78 -0.61 14.66 18.41
CA ASP A 78 -0.13 15.90 19.03
C ASP A 78 -1.16 17.03 18.96
N PHE A 79 -1.88 17.15 17.85
CA PHE A 79 -3.01 18.07 17.73
C PHE A 79 -4.08 17.77 18.79
N PHE A 80 -4.49 16.51 18.94
CA PHE A 80 -5.50 16.12 19.92
C PHE A 80 -5.03 16.30 21.38
N HIS A 81 -3.75 16.08 21.69
CA HIS A 81 -3.20 16.34 23.02
C HIS A 81 -3.24 17.83 23.40
N LYS A 82 -2.87 18.73 22.48
CA LYS A 82 -2.97 20.17 22.70
C LYS A 82 -4.43 20.59 22.89
N LYS A 83 -5.31 20.07 22.04
CA LYS A 83 -6.74 20.32 22.09
C LYS A 83 -7.37 19.86 23.41
N ASP A 84 -6.98 18.71 23.94
CA ASP A 84 -7.46 18.21 25.24
C ASP A 84 -7.12 19.18 26.38
N SER A 85 -5.89 19.71 26.39
CA SER A 85 -5.45 20.69 27.38
C SER A 85 -6.28 21.98 27.32
N VAL A 86 -6.58 22.47 26.11
CA VAL A 86 -7.46 23.63 25.89
C VAL A 86 -8.88 23.34 26.39
N PHE A 87 -9.49 22.22 25.98
CA PHE A 87 -10.83 21.85 26.43
C PHE A 87 -10.92 21.69 27.95
N TRP A 88 -9.89 21.14 28.59
CA TRP A 88 -9.83 21.03 30.03
C TRP A 88 -9.82 22.41 30.71
N ALA A 89 -9.02 23.36 30.23
CA ALA A 89 -8.99 24.71 30.77
C ALA A 89 -10.35 25.42 30.64
N VAL A 90 -11.01 25.26 29.49
CA VAL A 90 -12.37 25.79 29.24
C VAL A 90 -13.38 25.17 30.22
N LYS A 91 -13.41 23.84 30.34
CA LYS A 91 -14.33 23.11 31.24
C LYS A 91 -14.16 23.48 32.72
N GLN A 92 -12.94 23.84 33.12
CA GLN A 92 -12.63 24.26 34.50
C GLN A 92 -12.90 25.76 34.73
N ASN A 93 -13.51 26.47 33.78
CA ASN A 93 -13.73 27.92 33.83
C ASN A 93 -12.43 28.71 34.11
N ARG A 94 -11.29 28.22 33.58
CA ARG A 94 -9.96 28.85 33.77
C ARG A 94 -9.61 29.86 32.67
N VAL A 95 -10.54 30.10 31.74
CA VAL A 95 -10.37 31.00 30.60
C VAL A 95 -11.35 32.16 30.73
N THR A 96 -10.99 33.30 30.17
CA THR A 96 -11.85 34.49 30.12
C THR A 96 -12.02 34.94 28.68
N MET A 97 -12.94 35.87 28.44
CA MET A 97 -13.09 36.49 27.11
C MET A 97 -11.76 37.05 26.57
N GLN A 98 -10.93 37.60 27.47
CA GLN A 98 -9.63 38.15 27.10
C GLN A 98 -8.68 37.06 26.59
N THR A 99 -8.75 35.84 27.14
CA THR A 99 -7.96 34.68 26.70
C THR A 99 -8.25 34.32 25.24
N TYR A 100 -9.52 34.38 24.83
CA TYR A 100 -9.89 34.10 23.44
C TYR A 100 -9.42 35.19 22.49
N THR A 101 -9.39 36.45 22.93
CA THR A 101 -8.98 37.58 22.07
C THR A 101 -7.46 37.82 22.06
N ASP A 102 -6.67 37.05 22.82
CA ASP A 102 -5.23 37.24 22.95
C ASP A 102 -4.48 36.61 21.76
N PRO A 103 -3.79 37.40 20.90
CA PRO A 103 -3.06 36.87 19.75
C PRO A 103 -1.88 35.96 20.13
N SER A 104 -1.43 35.99 21.38
CA SER A 104 -0.38 35.08 21.87
C SER A 104 -0.90 33.68 22.20
N HIS A 105 -2.21 33.50 22.24
CA HIS A 105 -2.90 32.26 22.57
C HIS A 105 -3.97 31.86 21.53
N PRO A 106 -3.59 31.75 20.24
CA PRO A 106 -4.54 31.42 19.17
C PRO A 106 -5.21 30.05 19.38
N GLU A 107 -4.60 29.14 20.14
CA GLU A 107 -5.12 27.81 20.41
C GLU A 107 -6.51 27.80 21.07
N PHE A 108 -6.90 28.84 21.82
CA PHE A 108 -8.22 28.87 22.47
C PHE A 108 -9.36 29.16 21.49
N ILE A 109 -9.09 29.88 20.40
CA ILE A 109 -10.05 30.02 19.29
C ILE A 109 -9.94 28.78 18.40
N ASP A 110 -8.75 28.49 17.90
CA ASP A 110 -8.54 27.52 16.83
C ASP A 110 -8.91 26.10 17.29
N MET A 111 -8.47 25.67 18.47
CA MET A 111 -8.67 24.27 18.89
C MET A 111 -10.05 23.99 19.46
N THR A 112 -10.87 25.02 19.75
CA THR A 112 -12.25 24.83 20.21
C THR A 112 -13.24 24.65 19.06
N THR A 113 -12.89 25.12 17.86
CA THR A 113 -13.76 25.10 16.68
C THR A 113 -13.25 24.19 15.58
N LEU A 114 -11.94 23.96 15.47
CA LEU A 114 -11.36 23.12 14.42
C LEU A 114 -11.53 21.62 14.70
N PHE A 115 -11.90 20.89 13.65
CA PHE A 115 -11.78 19.45 13.56
C PHE A 115 -10.81 19.09 12.44
N THR A 116 -10.19 17.92 12.54
CA THR A 116 -9.32 17.38 11.50
C THR A 116 -9.66 15.89 11.32
N GLN A 117 -9.47 15.39 10.10
CA GLN A 117 -9.66 14.00 9.70
C GLN A 117 -8.31 13.32 9.49
N PHE A 118 -8.24 12.01 9.67
CA PHE A 118 -7.04 11.26 9.32
C PHE A 118 -7.00 11.04 7.81
N GLN A 119 -6.10 11.76 7.13
CA GLN A 119 -5.85 11.56 5.70
C GLN A 119 -4.75 10.51 5.49
N LEU A 120 -5.10 9.23 5.64
CA LEU A 120 -4.17 8.11 5.41
C LEU A 120 -4.28 7.55 3.98
N THR A 121 -3.15 7.26 3.36
CA THR A 121 -3.08 6.68 2.02
C THR A 121 -2.89 5.15 2.07
N ASN A 122 -3.36 4.43 1.05
CA ASN A 122 -3.15 2.98 0.92
C ASN A 122 -2.93 2.52 -0.53
N ASP A 123 -2.48 3.42 -1.40
CA ASP A 123 -2.38 3.19 -2.83
C ASP A 123 -1.28 2.15 -3.13
N ALA A 124 -0.15 2.23 -2.45
CA ALA A 124 0.94 1.26 -2.60
C ALA A 124 0.48 -0.14 -2.16
N TYR A 125 -0.22 -0.23 -1.02
CA TYR A 125 -0.79 -1.49 -0.55
C TYR A 125 -1.84 -2.06 -1.53
N ARG A 126 -2.74 -1.23 -2.06
CA ARG A 126 -3.72 -1.67 -3.07
C ARG A 126 -3.04 -2.24 -4.31
N LEU A 127 -1.96 -1.61 -4.77
CA LEU A 127 -1.16 -2.10 -5.89
C LEU A 127 -0.49 -3.45 -5.59
N LEU A 128 0.05 -3.63 -4.38
CA LEU A 128 0.61 -4.90 -3.91
C LEU A 128 -0.43 -6.03 -3.97
N ILE A 129 -1.64 -5.78 -3.46
CA ILE A 129 -2.71 -6.78 -3.44
C ILE A 129 -3.25 -7.08 -4.84
N ALA A 130 -3.35 -6.08 -5.71
CA ALA A 130 -3.72 -6.28 -7.11
C ALA A 130 -2.73 -7.20 -7.86
N ASN A 131 -1.46 -7.20 -7.45
CA ASN A 131 -0.41 -8.01 -8.07
C ASN A 131 -0.07 -9.31 -7.32
N ARG A 132 -0.84 -9.68 -6.28
CA ARG A 132 -0.51 -10.77 -5.35
C ARG A 132 -0.23 -12.14 -5.99
N GLU A 133 -0.82 -12.41 -7.16
CA GLU A 133 -0.62 -13.68 -7.88
C GLU A 133 0.80 -13.81 -8.46
N ASN A 134 1.44 -12.68 -8.76
CA ASN A 134 2.79 -12.60 -9.28
C ASN A 134 3.85 -12.47 -8.18
N ILE A 135 3.43 -12.48 -6.91
CA ILE A 135 4.34 -12.33 -5.76
C ILE A 135 4.82 -13.71 -5.31
N PRO A 136 6.14 -13.90 -5.11
CA PRO A 136 6.67 -15.17 -4.64
C PRO A 136 6.05 -15.61 -3.30
N VAL A 137 5.84 -16.92 -3.16
CA VAL A 137 5.18 -17.52 -1.98
C VAL A 137 5.85 -17.14 -0.65
N GLY A 138 7.16 -16.85 -0.67
CA GLY A 138 7.93 -16.40 0.49
C GLY A 138 7.41 -15.12 1.15
N TYR A 139 6.72 -14.25 0.40
CA TYR A 139 6.16 -12.99 0.92
C TYR A 139 4.74 -13.13 1.46
N LYS A 140 4.09 -14.31 1.34
CA LYS A 140 2.74 -14.53 1.90
C LYS A 140 2.60 -14.16 3.39
N PRO A 141 3.58 -14.44 4.27
CA PRO A 141 3.48 -14.06 5.67
C PRO A 141 3.40 -12.54 5.90
N ILE A 142 4.18 -11.74 5.15
CA ILE A 142 4.15 -10.27 5.29
C ILE A 142 2.86 -9.70 4.69
N ILE A 143 2.42 -10.20 3.52
CA ILE A 143 1.15 -9.80 2.90
C ILE A 143 -0.02 -10.08 3.86
N LYS A 144 -0.01 -11.22 4.56
CA LYS A 144 -1.05 -11.52 5.55
C LYS A 144 -1.09 -10.49 6.69
N LYS A 145 0.07 -10.01 7.15
CA LYS A 145 0.15 -8.97 8.18
C LYS A 145 -0.36 -7.62 7.65
N LEU A 146 0.04 -7.24 6.44
CA LEU A 146 -0.44 -6.02 5.77
C LEU A 146 -1.97 -6.05 5.58
N ASN A 147 -2.51 -7.19 5.15
CA ASN A 147 -3.96 -7.37 5.04
C ASN A 147 -4.68 -7.20 6.38
N ALA A 148 -4.10 -7.71 7.47
CA ALA A 148 -4.70 -7.56 8.80
C ALA A 148 -4.68 -6.10 9.27
N LEU A 149 -3.65 -5.33 8.90
CA LEU A 149 -3.54 -3.91 9.20
C LEU A 149 -4.59 -3.11 8.42
N ASP A 150 -4.68 -3.29 7.10
CA ASP A 150 -5.65 -2.58 6.27
C ASP A 150 -7.10 -2.96 6.61
N SER A 151 -7.44 -4.25 6.63
CA SER A 151 -8.84 -4.71 6.82
C SER A 151 -9.43 -4.42 8.21
N LYS A 152 -8.61 -4.22 9.23
CA LYS A 152 -9.09 -4.01 10.61
C LYS A 152 -8.77 -2.63 11.15
N LEU A 153 -7.52 -2.20 11.03
CA LEU A 153 -7.07 -0.97 11.66
C LEU A 153 -7.55 0.23 10.86
N LYS A 154 -7.35 0.22 9.53
CA LYS A 154 -7.80 1.31 8.66
C LYS A 154 -9.31 1.41 8.63
N ALA A 155 -10.03 0.31 8.42
CA ALA A 155 -11.49 0.32 8.42
C ALA A 155 -12.09 0.96 9.68
N ARG A 156 -11.54 0.61 10.85
CA ARG A 156 -11.96 1.21 12.13
C ARG A 156 -11.66 2.71 12.23
N LEU A 157 -10.55 3.17 11.66
CA LEU A 157 -10.20 4.59 11.61
C LEU A 157 -11.13 5.35 10.66
N ASP A 158 -11.39 4.79 9.48
CA ASP A 158 -12.28 5.39 8.48
C ASP A 158 -13.72 5.51 9.05
N ASP A 159 -14.21 4.47 9.75
CA ASP A 159 -15.51 4.49 10.43
C ASP A 159 -15.55 5.57 11.52
N PHE A 160 -14.51 5.64 12.36
CA PHE A 160 -14.41 6.66 13.42
C PHE A 160 -14.41 8.08 12.85
N ASP A 161 -13.69 8.30 11.75
CA ASP A 161 -13.63 9.60 11.09
C ASP A 161 -14.95 10.03 10.47
N ALA A 162 -15.67 9.08 9.88
CA ALA A 162 -17.00 9.33 9.34
C ALA A 162 -17.99 9.71 10.45
N GLU A 163 -18.00 8.95 11.56
CA GLU A 163 -18.85 9.25 12.72
C GLU A 163 -18.49 10.60 13.36
N LEU A 164 -17.20 10.89 13.53
CA LEU A 164 -16.73 12.16 14.08
C LEU A 164 -17.14 13.34 13.19
N LEU A 165 -16.95 13.21 11.87
CA LEU A 165 -17.34 14.24 10.91
C LEU A 165 -18.85 14.51 10.96
N ASP A 166 -19.65 13.45 10.97
CA ASP A 166 -21.11 13.56 11.02
C ASP A 166 -21.57 14.25 12.32
N ALA A 167 -20.99 13.84 13.46
CA ALA A 167 -21.28 14.46 14.75
C ALA A 167 -20.88 15.95 14.78
N VAL A 168 -19.72 16.29 14.24
CA VAL A 168 -19.26 17.69 14.16
C VAL A 168 -20.17 18.52 13.26
N LYS A 169 -20.47 18.06 12.04
CA LYS A 169 -21.37 18.74 11.10
C LYS A 169 -22.76 18.92 11.71
N THR A 170 -23.30 17.88 12.33
CA THR A 170 -24.61 17.93 13.00
C THR A 170 -24.61 18.97 14.12
N ASN A 171 -23.58 19.01 14.96
CA ASN A 171 -23.49 19.99 16.04
C ASN A 171 -23.34 21.43 15.52
N ILE A 172 -22.46 21.66 14.54
CA ILE A 172 -22.29 22.97 13.91
C ILE A 172 -23.62 23.46 13.34
N LYS A 173 -24.32 22.60 12.60
CA LYS A 173 -25.64 22.92 12.05
C LYS A 173 -26.66 23.26 13.15
N PHE A 174 -26.71 22.46 14.22
CA PHE A 174 -27.58 22.74 15.35
C PHE A 174 -27.29 24.12 15.96
N TYR A 175 -26.03 24.48 16.19
CA TYR A 175 -25.68 25.78 16.75
C TYR A 175 -26.03 26.92 15.79
N SER A 176 -25.74 26.76 14.51
CA SER A 176 -26.07 27.72 13.44
C SER A 176 -27.58 27.97 13.34
N ASP A 177 -28.40 26.91 13.38
CA ASP A 177 -29.86 27.01 13.25
C ASP A 177 -30.54 27.59 14.52
N ASN A 178 -29.93 27.45 15.71
CA ASN A 178 -30.57 27.80 16.99
C ASN A 178 -30.01 29.06 17.68
N TYR A 179 -28.82 29.53 17.32
CA TYR A 179 -28.16 30.65 18.00
C TYR A 179 -27.65 31.70 17.02
N SER A 180 -28.30 32.87 17.01
CA SER A 180 -27.97 33.97 16.09
C SER A 180 -26.57 34.58 16.26
N TRP A 181 -25.92 34.32 17.40
CA TRP A 181 -24.54 34.77 17.66
C TRP A 181 -23.49 33.77 17.13
N PHE A 182 -23.89 32.55 16.78
CA PHE A 182 -23.00 31.56 16.18
C PHE A 182 -22.81 31.94 14.71
N SER A 183 -21.80 32.75 14.41
CA SER A 183 -21.38 32.94 13.04
C SER A 183 -20.73 31.64 12.59
N ASP A 184 -21.41 30.93 11.70
CA ASP A 184 -20.83 29.78 11.03
C ASP A 184 -19.68 30.29 10.14
N ASP A 185 -18.47 30.46 10.67
CA ASP A 185 -17.26 30.67 9.85
C ASP A 185 -16.88 29.37 9.11
N THR A 186 -17.55 28.24 9.42
CA THR A 186 -17.55 27.04 8.59
C THR A 186 -18.62 27.09 7.48
N ALA A 187 -19.41 28.17 7.39
CA ALA A 187 -20.14 28.54 6.18
C ALA A 187 -19.13 29.04 5.13
N ILE A 188 -18.37 28.08 4.61
CA ILE A 188 -18.20 28.02 3.18
C ILE A 188 -19.62 27.79 2.63
N GLY A 189 -20.31 28.89 2.30
CA GLY A 189 -21.47 28.88 1.41
C GLY A 189 -21.07 28.48 -0.01
N ASN A 190 -20.33 27.38 -0.14
CA ASN A 190 -19.91 26.79 -1.39
C ASN A 190 -19.66 25.30 -1.15
N GLU A 191 -20.57 24.47 -1.67
CA GLU A 191 -20.53 23.01 -1.60
C GLU A 191 -19.28 22.41 -2.28
N ASP A 192 -18.49 23.23 -2.97
CA ASP A 192 -17.32 22.83 -3.77
C ASP A 192 -16.00 22.71 -3.00
N TYR A 193 -15.93 23.03 -1.70
CA TYR A 193 -14.64 22.97 -0.97
C TYR A 193 -14.21 21.55 -0.57
N TYR A 194 -15.11 20.57 -0.67
CA TYR A 194 -14.83 19.18 -0.34
C TYR A 194 -14.94 18.22 -1.55
N ASN A 195 -14.96 18.74 -2.78
CA ASN A 195 -14.89 17.96 -4.03
C ASN A 195 -13.50 18.03 -4.68
#